data_AF-A0A552ZJK4-F1
#
_entry.id   AF-A0A552ZJK4-F1
#
_cell.length_a   1.000
_cell.length_b   1.000
_cell.length_c   1.000
_cell.angle_alpha   90.00
_cell.angle_beta   90.00
_cell.angle_gamma   90.00
#
_symmetry.space_group_name_H-M   'P 1'
#
loop_
_entity.id
_entity.type
_entity.pdbx_description
1 polymer ?
#
loop_
_entity_poly.entity_id
_entity_poly.type
_entity_poly.pdbx_seq_one_letter_code
_entity_poly.pdbx_strand_id
1 'polypeptide(L)'
;MGKMIQRPSDLERSDENLHSGAVNGGTSQLFQQLIFRPMAGQGGPGTPLDNVFLGSAGAPPGGGVHGICGRNAARAALAADGASGWPRRRLNRAVSRLLLG
;
A
#
# COMPACT_ATOMS: atom_id res chain seq x y z
N MET A 1 8.06 -39.46 -7.00
CA MET A 1 8.03 -37.98 -7.00
C MET A 1 6.58 -37.55 -7.15
N GLY A 2 5.99 -36.92 -6.13
CA GLY A 2 4.60 -36.46 -6.16
C GLY A 2 4.47 -35.06 -6.77
N LYS A 3 3.34 -34.78 -7.43
CA LYS A 3 2.96 -33.45 -7.92
C LYS A 3 1.99 -32.82 -6.93
N MET A 4 2.27 -31.60 -6.48
CA MET A 4 1.32 -30.77 -5.75
C MET A 4 0.64 -29.81 -6.74
N ILE A 5 -0.67 -29.63 -6.61
CA ILE A 5 -1.46 -28.66 -7.38
C ILE A 5 -2.00 -27.64 -6.38
N GLN A 6 -1.72 -26.36 -6.62
CA GLN A 6 -2.23 -25.25 -5.82
C GLN A 6 -3.15 -24.40 -6.69
N ARG A 7 -4.42 -24.33 -6.32
CA ARG A 7 -5.47 -23.57 -7.01
C ARG A 7 -5.56 -22.16 -6.41
N PRO A 8 -6.16 -21.19 -7.11
CA PRO A 8 -6.46 -19.87 -6.55
C PRO A 8 -7.26 -19.92 -5.25
N SER A 9 -8.22 -20.85 -5.13
CA SER A 9 -8.99 -21.08 -3.90
C SER A 9 -8.14 -21.59 -2.75
N ASP A 10 -7.05 -22.30 -3.04
CA ASP A 10 -6.15 -22.82 -2.02
C ASP A 10 -5.28 -21.70 -1.46
N LEU A 11 -4.83 -20.77 -2.33
CA LEU A 11 -4.14 -19.54 -1.94
C LEU A 11 -5.01 -18.66 -1.05
N GLU A 12 -6.24 -18.36 -1.47
CA GLU A 12 -7.18 -17.55 -0.69
C GLU A 12 -7.55 -18.21 0.66
N ARG A 13 -7.71 -19.55 0.68
CA ARG A 13 -7.93 -20.29 1.93
C ARG A 13 -6.71 -20.22 2.87
N SER A 14 -5.51 -20.16 2.32
CA SER A 14 -4.28 -20.09 3.12
C SER A 14 -3.97 -18.68 3.63
N ASP A 15 -4.40 -17.65 2.88
CA ASP A 15 -4.23 -16.24 3.21
C ASP A 15 -5.37 -15.45 2.56
N GLU A 16 -6.28 -14.91 3.38
CA GLU A 16 -7.44 -14.14 2.93
C GLU A 16 -7.05 -12.88 2.16
N ASN A 17 -5.81 -12.36 2.33
CA ASN A 17 -5.32 -11.24 1.52
C ASN A 17 -5.14 -11.62 0.05
N LEU A 18 -5.03 -12.90 -0.27
CA LEU A 18 -4.90 -13.43 -1.62
C LEU A 18 -6.27 -13.73 -2.23
N HIS A 19 -7.23 -12.81 -2.06
CA HIS A 19 -8.58 -12.96 -2.59
C HIS A 19 -8.57 -13.34 -4.08
N SER A 20 -9.37 -14.34 -4.46
CA SER A 20 -9.37 -14.96 -5.79
C SER A 20 -8.00 -15.49 -6.26
N GLY A 21 -7.10 -15.80 -5.32
CA GLY A 21 -5.71 -16.19 -5.58
C GLY A 21 -4.80 -15.06 -6.06
N ALA A 22 -5.19 -13.80 -5.87
CA ALA A 22 -4.46 -12.65 -6.39
C ALA A 22 -3.18 -12.37 -5.57
N VAL A 23 -2.07 -13.00 -5.95
CA VAL A 23 -0.74 -12.85 -5.31
C VAL A 23 -0.22 -11.42 -5.22
N ASN A 24 -0.69 -10.54 -6.11
CA ASN A 24 -0.31 -9.12 -6.12
C ASN A 24 -1.27 -8.25 -5.27
N GLY A 25 -2.22 -8.84 -4.54
CA GLY A 25 -3.23 -8.10 -3.77
C GLY A 25 -4.22 -7.36 -4.68
N GLY A 26 -4.78 -8.05 -5.68
CA GLY A 26 -5.75 -7.52 -6.64
C GLY A 26 -5.24 -7.43 -8.08
N THR A 27 -5.90 -6.59 -8.89
CA THR A 27 -5.66 -6.47 -10.34
C THR A 27 -4.31 -5.85 -10.70
N SER A 28 -3.67 -6.39 -11.74
CA SER A 28 -2.43 -5.88 -12.34
C SER A 28 -2.65 -4.90 -13.49
N GLN A 29 -3.86 -4.34 -13.64
CA GLN A 29 -4.12 -3.27 -14.60
C GLN A 29 -3.22 -2.05 -14.35
N LEU A 30 -2.68 -1.47 -15.42
CA LEU A 30 -1.67 -0.41 -15.34
C LEU A 30 -2.11 0.78 -14.46
N PHE A 31 -3.35 1.24 -14.61
CA PHE A 31 -3.89 2.35 -13.83
C PHE A 31 -3.98 2.03 -12.32
N GLN A 32 -4.26 0.77 -11.98
CA GLN A 32 -4.27 0.32 -10.59
C GLN A 32 -2.86 0.27 -10.03
N GLN A 33 -1.89 -0.23 -10.80
CA GLN A 33 -0.51 -0.30 -10.35
C GLN A 33 0.16 1.08 -10.14
N LEU A 34 -0.37 2.15 -10.73
CA LEU A 34 0.22 3.50 -10.67
C LEU A 34 -0.47 4.46 -9.71
N ILE A 35 -1.79 4.70 -9.87
CA ILE A 35 -2.44 5.86 -9.23
C ILE A 35 -3.65 5.52 -8.35
N PHE A 36 -4.22 4.32 -8.50
CA PHE A 36 -5.45 3.94 -7.81
C PHE A 36 -5.28 2.86 -6.75
N ARG A 37 -4.05 2.37 -6.54
CA ARG A 37 -3.70 1.50 -5.42
C ARG A 37 -3.27 2.31 -4.19
N PRO A 38 -3.75 1.99 -2.96
CA PRO A 38 -4.79 1.00 -2.64
C PRO A 38 -6.21 1.50 -2.89
N MET A 39 -6.40 2.83 -2.95
CA MET A 39 -7.68 3.47 -3.29
C MET A 39 -7.43 4.63 -4.25
N ALA A 40 -8.46 5.08 -4.95
CA ALA A 40 -8.32 6.18 -5.88
C ALA A 40 -7.76 7.44 -5.20
N GLY A 41 -6.76 8.06 -5.81
CA GLY A 41 -6.09 9.26 -5.27
C GLY A 41 -4.91 8.97 -4.35
N GLN A 42 -4.61 7.70 -4.02
CA GLN A 42 -3.46 7.32 -3.19
C GLN A 42 -2.29 6.81 -4.03
N GLY A 43 -1.80 7.59 -5.00
CA GLY A 43 -0.65 7.23 -5.86
C GLY A 43 0.72 7.12 -5.15
N GLY A 44 0.75 6.97 -3.82
CA GLY A 44 1.96 6.90 -3.01
C GLY A 44 1.77 6.04 -1.76
N PRO A 45 2.82 5.85 -0.95
CA PRO A 45 2.80 4.96 0.21
C PRO A 45 2.08 5.56 1.44
N GLY A 46 1.51 6.76 1.32
CA GLY A 46 0.78 7.40 2.42
C GLY A 46 -0.57 6.72 2.66
N THR A 47 -1.07 6.86 3.88
CA THR A 47 -2.44 6.48 4.23
C THR A 47 -3.20 7.69 4.76
N PRO A 48 -4.53 7.62 4.94
CA PRO A 48 -5.29 8.71 5.56
C PRO A 48 -4.89 8.98 7.02
N LEU A 49 -4.19 8.05 7.66
CA LEU A 49 -3.71 8.17 9.03
C LEU A 49 -2.32 8.80 9.05
N ASP A 50 -2.15 9.82 9.88
CA ASP A 50 -0.86 10.48 10.08
C ASP A 50 0.20 9.47 10.54
N ASN A 51 1.39 9.53 9.93
CA ASN A 51 2.55 8.66 10.22
C ASN A 51 2.31 7.16 10.02
N VAL A 52 1.29 6.78 9.26
CA VAL A 52 1.05 5.40 8.85
C VAL A 52 1.28 5.29 7.33
N PHE A 53 2.14 4.36 6.94
CA PHE A 53 2.58 4.18 5.55
C PHE A 53 2.37 2.74 5.10
N LEU A 54 1.96 2.55 3.84
CA LEU A 54 1.73 1.26 3.23
C LEU A 54 2.93 0.83 2.37
N GLY A 55 3.60 -0.25 2.78
CA GLY A 55 4.75 -0.84 2.09
C GLY A 55 4.48 -2.21 1.48
N SER A 56 3.22 -2.55 1.19
CA SER A 56 2.78 -3.87 0.71
C SER A 56 2.67 -3.92 -0.83
N ALA A 57 2.42 -5.10 -1.40
CA ALA A 57 1.97 -5.28 -2.79
C ALA A 57 0.74 -4.43 -3.12
N GLY A 58 -0.06 -4.10 -2.09
CA GLY A 58 -1.17 -3.13 -2.07
C GLY A 58 -0.84 -1.71 -2.54
N ALA A 59 0.43 -1.31 -2.50
CA ALA A 59 0.88 0.04 -2.84
C ALA A 59 1.57 0.09 -4.23
N PRO A 60 1.58 1.25 -4.91
CA PRO A 60 2.37 1.44 -6.12
C PRO A 60 3.86 1.18 -5.88
N PRO A 61 4.59 0.50 -6.79
CA PRO A 61 4.20 0.09 -8.15
C PRO A 61 3.52 -1.29 -8.27
N GLY A 62 3.23 -1.98 -7.16
CA GLY A 62 2.63 -3.31 -7.20
C GLY A 62 3.33 -4.39 -6.39
N GLY A 63 2.81 -5.61 -6.52
CA GLY A 63 3.44 -6.82 -6.02
C GLY A 63 4.66 -7.25 -6.86
N GLY A 64 5.56 -8.01 -6.22
CA GLY A 64 6.79 -8.50 -6.83
C GLY A 64 7.94 -8.56 -5.82
N VAL A 65 9.06 -9.17 -6.21
CA VAL A 65 10.23 -9.38 -5.33
C VAL A 65 11.20 -8.19 -5.29
N HIS A 66 10.87 -7.08 -5.95
CA HIS A 66 11.77 -5.94 -6.14
C HIS A 66 11.89 -5.02 -4.90
N GLY A 67 11.02 -5.15 -3.89
CA GLY A 67 11.10 -4.39 -2.62
C GLY A 67 10.81 -2.88 -2.70
N ILE A 68 10.32 -2.39 -3.85
CA ILE A 68 10.14 -0.95 -4.11
C ILE A 68 9.07 -0.34 -3.20
N CYS A 69 7.96 -1.03 -2.94
CA CYS A 69 6.89 -0.54 -2.08
C CYS A 69 7.40 -0.27 -0.66
N GLY A 70 8.14 -1.23 -0.08
CA GLY A 70 8.78 -1.07 1.23
C GLY A 70 9.78 0.08 1.26
N ARG A 71 10.63 0.21 0.22
CA ARG A 71 11.55 1.35 0.09
C ARG A 71 10.82 2.69 0.04
N ASN A 72 9.72 2.79 -0.71
CA ASN A 72 8.93 4.01 -0.82
C ASN A 72 8.28 4.38 0.52
N ALA A 73 7.68 3.39 1.21
CA ALA A 73 7.11 3.59 2.54
C ALA A 73 8.16 4.04 3.56
N ALA A 74 9.35 3.40 3.57
CA ALA A 74 10.44 3.81 4.45
C ALA A 74 10.92 5.25 4.16
N ARG A 75 11.07 5.62 2.88
CA ARG A 75 11.44 7.00 2.50
C ARG A 75 10.37 8.01 2.91
N ALA A 76 9.09 7.67 2.76
CA ALA A 76 7.99 8.53 3.18
C ALA A 76 7.95 8.68 4.72
N ALA A 77 8.20 7.61 5.46
CA ALA A 77 8.30 7.63 6.92
C ALA A 77 9.46 8.51 7.40
N LEU A 78 10.66 8.35 6.82
CA LEU A 78 11.82 9.18 7.16
C LEU A 78 11.59 10.66 6.81
N ALA A 79 10.99 10.94 5.64
CA ALA A 79 10.65 12.30 5.25
C ALA A 79 9.60 12.93 6.17
N ALA A 80 8.64 12.14 6.62
CA ALA A 80 7.68 12.57 7.63
C ALA A 80 8.37 12.79 8.97
N ASP A 81 9.28 11.94 9.43
CA ASP A 81 9.94 12.11 10.72
C ASP A 81 10.95 13.27 10.76
N GLY A 82 11.52 13.63 9.62
CA GLY A 82 12.51 14.71 9.49
C GLY A 82 12.03 16.11 9.93
N ALA A 83 12.99 17.05 9.99
CA ALA A 83 12.80 18.41 10.53
C ALA A 83 11.66 19.21 9.87
N SER A 84 11.34 18.94 8.59
CA SER A 84 10.26 19.59 7.85
C SER A 84 8.92 18.83 7.91
N GLY A 85 8.89 17.65 8.52
CA GLY A 85 7.70 16.83 8.58
C GLY A 85 6.79 17.15 9.78
N TRP A 86 7.32 17.60 10.91
CA TRP A 86 6.50 18.09 12.04
C TRP A 86 5.53 19.24 11.65
N PRO A 87 5.98 20.29 10.91
CA PRO A 87 5.07 21.35 10.44
C PRO A 87 3.97 20.81 9.50
N ARG A 88 4.33 19.91 8.58
CA ARG A 88 3.38 19.31 7.61
C ARG A 88 2.33 18.45 8.31
N ARG A 89 2.72 17.67 9.33
CA ARG A 89 1.79 16.89 10.17
C ARG A 89 0.79 17.79 10.89
N ARG A 90 1.28 18.88 11.49
CA ARG A 90 0.41 19.82 12.21
C ARG A 90 -0.62 20.45 11.29
N LEU A 91 -0.22 20.80 10.06
CA LEU A 91 -1.11 21.33 9.04
C LEU A 91 -2.12 20.28 8.57
N ASN A 92 -1.66 19.08 8.18
CA ASN A 92 -2.54 18.00 7.74
C ASN A 92 -3.58 17.64 8.82
N ARG A 93 -3.16 17.54 10.07
CA ARG A 93 -4.07 17.26 11.20
C ARG A 93 -5.11 18.36 11.40
N ALA A 94 -4.74 19.62 11.18
CA ALA A 94 -5.68 20.74 11.23
C ALA A 94 -6.67 20.69 10.06
N VAL A 95 -6.20 20.40 8.85
CA VAL A 95 -7.04 20.25 7.65
C VAL A 95 -8.00 19.06 7.77
N SER A 96 -7.50 17.89 8.19
CA SER A 96 -8.33 16.70 8.40
C SER A 96 -9.40 16.93 9.47
N ARG A 97 -9.11 17.68 10.54
CA ARG A 97 -10.10 18.07 11.55
C ARG A 97 -11.17 19.02 11.01
N LEU A 98 -10.84 19.83 10.00
CA LEU A 98 -11.77 20.77 9.37
C LEU A 98 -12.65 20.09 8.31
N LEU A 99 -12.14 19.03 7.67
CA LEU A 99 -12.83 18.33 6.57
C LEU A 99 -13.64 17.11 7.04
N LEU A 100 -13.26 16.50 8.17
CA LEU A 100 -13.91 15.30 8.72
C LEU A 100 -14.56 15.54 10.10
N GLY A 101 -14.54 16.78 10.59
CA GLY A 101 -15.30 17.25 11.75
C GLY A 101 -16.43 18.16 11.30
#